data_AF-A0A924Q7G6-F1
#
_entry.id   AF-A0A924Q7G6-F1
#
_cell.length_a   1.000
_cell.length_b   1.000
_cell.length_c   1.000
_cell.angle_alpha   90.00
_cell.angle_beta   90.00
_cell.angle_gamma   90.00
#
_symmetry.space_group_name_H-M   'P 1'
#
loop_
_entity.id
_entity.type
_entity.pdbx_description
1 polymer ?
#
loop_
_entity_poly.entity_id
_entity_poly.type
_entity_poly.pdbx_seq_one_letter_code
_entity_poly.pdbx_strand_id
1 'polypeptide(L)'
;MSTTYKTLVIGEGNHASIEIPDKNLAEIKGNKRAPLKITINGHTYQSTATGVGGKCLVVFPTRDREASGAKAEDTKSRRIEKIISQLKQRPSER
;
A
#
# COMPACT_ATOMS: atom_id res chain seq x y z
N MET A 1 2.88 -12.14 -9.12
CA MET A 1 4.05 -12.22 -8.23
C MET A 1 3.74 -11.36 -7.02
N SER A 2 4.04 -11.86 -5.83
CA SER A 2 3.79 -11.18 -4.56
C SER A 2 5.10 -11.01 -3.81
N THR A 3 5.37 -9.81 -3.30
CA THR A 3 6.50 -9.58 -2.39
C THR A 3 5.97 -9.17 -1.03
N THR A 4 6.69 -9.59 0.01
CA THR A 4 6.37 -9.26 1.39
C THR A 4 7.42 -8.29 1.90
N TYR A 5 6.99 -7.13 2.38
CA TYR A 5 7.90 -6.13 2.94
C TYR A 5 7.31 -5.46 4.17
N LYS A 6 8.22 -4.93 5.00
CA LYS A 6 7.88 -4.19 6.21
C LYS A 6 7.98 -2.72 5.91
N THR A 7 6.88 -2.00 6.14
CA THR A 7 6.84 -0.56 5.99
C THR A 7 6.05 0.09 7.11
N LEU A 8 6.20 1.40 7.20
CA LEU A 8 5.54 2.26 8.15
C LEU A 8 4.22 2.75 7.54
N VAL A 9 3.13 2.57 8.30
CA VAL A 9 1.89 3.28 8.04
C VAL A 9 2.00 4.66 8.67
N ILE A 10 1.80 5.69 7.87
CA ILE A 10 1.77 7.09 8.27
C ILE A 10 0.29 7.47 8.36
N GLY A 11 -0.25 7.51 9.57
CA GLY A 11 -1.62 7.96 9.82
C GLY A 11 -1.64 9.47 10.07
N GLU A 12 -2.40 10.21 9.27
CA GLU A 12 -2.67 11.63 9.46
C GLU A 12 -4.18 11.84 9.62
N GLY A 13 -4.61 11.92 10.89
CA GLY A 13 -6.02 12.03 11.25
C GLY A 13 -6.88 10.89 10.68
N ASN A 14 -7.83 11.24 9.81
CA ASN A 14 -8.73 10.28 9.16
C ASN A 14 -8.06 9.47 8.03
N HIS A 15 -6.93 9.93 7.50
CA HIS A 15 -6.30 9.35 6.32
C HIS A 15 -5.00 8.66 6.71
N ALA A 16 -4.73 7.47 6.20
CA ALA A 16 -3.42 6.85 6.35
C ALA A 16 -2.76 6.69 4.98
N SER A 17 -1.45 6.81 4.94
CA SER A 17 -0.61 6.66 3.76
C SER A 17 0.51 5.68 4.07
N ILE A 18 0.93 4.91 3.09
CA ILE A 18 1.97 3.90 3.23
C ILE A 18 3.05 4.20 2.21
N GLU A 19 4.29 4.35 2.67
CA GLU A 19 5.44 4.45 1.77
C GLU A 19 5.84 3.04 1.31
N ILE A 20 5.94 2.83 0.00
CA ILE A 20 6.46 1.61 -0.61
C ILE A 20 7.86 1.92 -1.14
N PRO A 21 8.90 1.21 -0.69
CA PRO A 21 10.22 1.35 -1.27
C PRO A 21 10.22 0.84 -2.72
N ASP A 22 10.88 1.58 -3.61
CA ASP A 22 10.95 1.28 -5.05
C ASP A 22 11.56 -0.10 -5.31
N LYS A 23 12.43 -0.60 -4.43
CA LYS A 23 13.02 -1.95 -4.52
C LYS A 23 11.94 -3.05 -4.53
N ASN A 24 11.00 -3.01 -3.59
CA ASN A 24 9.92 -3.99 -3.52
C ASN A 24 8.89 -3.79 -4.64
N LEU A 25 8.66 -2.54 -5.05
CA LEU A 25 7.82 -2.24 -6.21
C LEU A 25 8.44 -2.81 -7.49
N ALA A 26 9.75 -2.66 -7.67
CA ALA A 26 10.51 -3.20 -8.80
C ALA A 26 10.53 -4.74 -8.81
N GLU A 27 10.63 -5.39 -7.63
CA GLU A 27 10.54 -6.85 -7.52
C GLU A 27 9.22 -7.40 -8.07
N ILE A 28 8.10 -6.73 -7.81
CA ILE A 28 6.79 -7.13 -8.34
C ILE A 28 6.51 -6.58 -9.75
N LYS A 29 7.51 -5.96 -10.41
CA LYS A 29 7.36 -5.18 -11.65
C LYS A 29 6.18 -4.19 -11.60
N GLY A 30 5.93 -3.64 -10.41
CA GLY A 30 4.93 -2.62 -10.17
C GLY A 30 5.37 -1.29 -10.76
N ASN A 31 4.40 -0.41 -11.00
CA ASN A 31 4.66 0.94 -11.52
C ASN A 31 4.10 1.98 -10.55
N LYS A 32 4.60 3.21 -10.64
CA LYS A 32 4.29 4.36 -9.78
C LYS A 32 2.85 4.86 -9.88
N ARG A 33 2.02 4.25 -10.74
CA ARG A 33 0.59 4.53 -10.92
C ARG A 33 -0.24 3.25 -11.09
N ALA A 34 0.25 2.13 -10.54
CA ALA A 34 -0.43 0.84 -10.66
C ALA A 34 -1.37 0.57 -9.46
N PRO A 35 -2.58 0.02 -9.68
CA PRO A 35 -3.38 -0.61 -8.66
C PRO A 35 -2.65 -1.86 -8.18
N LEU A 36 -2.53 -1.96 -6.88
CA LEU A 36 -1.93 -3.07 -6.17
C LEU A 36 -2.99 -3.68 -5.26
N LYS A 37 -2.93 -4.99 -5.11
CA LYS A 37 -3.59 -5.67 -3.99
C LYS A 37 -2.62 -5.71 -2.83
N ILE A 38 -3.04 -5.20 -1.68
CA ILE A 38 -2.27 -5.20 -0.45
C ILE A 38 -2.99 -6.08 0.56
N THR A 39 -2.27 -7.04 1.12
CA THR A 39 -2.77 -7.92 2.18
C THR A 39 -2.09 -7.57 3.49
N ILE A 40 -2.89 -7.27 4.51
CA ILE A 40 -2.44 -6.90 5.86
C ILE A 40 -3.26 -7.69 6.87
N ASN A 41 -2.60 -8.47 7.72
CA ASN A 41 -3.25 -9.20 8.81
C ASN A 41 -4.46 -10.05 8.35
N GLY A 42 -4.33 -10.71 7.19
CA GLY A 42 -5.42 -11.49 6.57
C GLY A 42 -6.45 -10.67 5.77
N HIS A 43 -6.45 -9.34 5.89
CA HIS A 43 -7.32 -8.47 5.10
C HIS A 43 -6.65 -8.01 3.81
N THR A 44 -7.27 -8.35 2.68
CA THR A 44 -6.80 -7.92 1.36
C THR A 44 -7.65 -6.75 0.86
N TYR A 45 -7.01 -5.65 0.49
CA TYR A 45 -7.66 -4.50 -0.12
C TYR A 45 -6.93 -4.06 -1.39
N GLN A 46 -7.65 -3.36 -2.25
CA GLN A 46 -7.08 -2.79 -3.46
C GLN A 46 -6.76 -1.32 -3.20
N SER A 47 -5.54 -0.91 -3.50
CA SER A 47 -5.17 0.50 -3.47
C SER A 47 -4.16 0.83 -4.55
N THR A 48 -4.03 2.12 -4.84
CA THR A 48 -3.25 2.61 -5.97
C THR A 48 -1.93 3.17 -5.47
N ALA A 49 -0.81 2.63 -5.97
CA ALA A 49 0.49 3.24 -5.77
C ALA A 49 0.57 4.54 -6.55
N THR A 50 0.95 5.61 -5.86
CA THR A 50 1.14 6.95 -6.40
C THR A 50 2.58 7.36 -6.14
N GLY A 51 3.38 7.42 -7.19
CA GLY A 51 4.75 7.91 -7.12
C GLY A 51 4.79 9.43 -7.07
N VAL A 52 5.24 9.99 -5.96
CA VAL A 52 5.48 11.44 -5.80
C VAL A 52 6.96 11.62 -5.48
N GLY A 53 7.70 12.34 -6.33
CA GLY A 53 9.11 12.70 -6.07
C GLY A 53 10.08 11.52 -5.86
N GLY A 54 9.84 10.38 -6.52
CA GLY A 54 10.68 9.17 -6.36
C GLY A 54 10.26 8.25 -5.21
N LYS A 55 9.22 8.60 -4.45
CA LYS A 55 8.61 7.77 -3.40
C LYS A 55 7.28 7.21 -3.86
N CYS A 56 7.05 5.91 -3.72
CA CYS A 56 5.73 5.34 -3.96
C CYS A 56 4.91 5.44 -2.68
N LEU A 57 3.75 6.09 -2.76
CA LEU A 57 2.82 6.26 -1.66
C LEU A 57 1.52 5.55 -2.01
N VAL A 58 0.98 4.76 -1.08
CA VAL A 58 -0.31 4.10 -1.22
C VAL A 58 -1.25 4.65 -0.16
N VAL A 59 -2.42 5.11 -0.61
CA VAL A 59 -3.46 5.57 0.31
C VAL A 59 -4.07 4.36 1.00
N PHE A 60 -4.20 4.45 2.32
CA PHE A 60 -4.85 3.46 3.15
C PHE A 60 -6.12 4.07 3.75
N PRO A 61 -7.29 3.78 3.15
CA PRO A 61 -8.55 4.33 3.62
C PRO A 61 -8.94 3.75 4.99
N THR A 62 -9.68 4.55 5.75
CA THR A 62 -10.14 4.22 7.12
C THR A 62 -10.92 2.90 7.18
N ARG A 63 -11.74 2.63 6.15
CA ARG A 63 -12.59 1.44 6.06
C ARG A 63 -11.78 0.13 6.04
N ASP A 64 -10.70 0.08 5.25
CA ASP A 64 -9.82 -1.08 5.17
C ASP A 64 -8.91 -1.21 6.40
N ARG A 65 -8.65 -0.09 7.08
CA ARG A 65 -7.89 -0.04 8.33
C ARG A 65 -8.66 -0.64 9.50
N GLU A 66 -9.94 -0.29 9.63
CA GLU A 66 -10.83 -0.90 10.63
C GLU A 66 -10.97 -2.40 10.39
N ALA A 67 -11.13 -2.80 9.13
CA ALA A 67 -11.19 -4.20 8.75
C ALA A 67 -9.88 -4.95 9.08
N SER A 68 -8.73 -4.37 8.77
CA SER A 68 -7.42 -4.98 9.06
C SER A 68 -7.04 -4.97 10.55
N GLY A 69 -7.79 -4.26 11.40
CA GLY A 69 -7.44 -4.03 12.80
C GLY A 69 -6.20 -3.13 12.98
N ALA A 70 -5.76 -2.48 11.91
CA ALA A 70 -4.56 -1.66 11.88
C ALA A 70 -4.83 -0.28 12.50
N LYS A 71 -5.19 -0.20 13.79
CA LYS A 71 -5.33 1.08 14.50
C LYS A 71 -3.97 1.80 14.55
N ALA A 72 -3.72 2.71 13.61
CA ALA A 72 -2.81 3.85 13.79
C ALA A 72 -3.47 4.87 14.74
N GLU A 73 -3.60 4.49 16.01
CA GLU A 73 -3.91 5.47 17.05
C GLU A 73 -2.79 6.50 17.05
N ASP A 74 -3.19 7.76 16.88
CA ASP A 74 -2.48 8.96 17.29
C ASP A 74 -0.95 8.90 17.19
N THR A 75 -0.42 9.37 16.06
CA THR A 75 0.96 9.88 15.96
C THR A 75 2.11 8.87 15.87
N LYS A 76 1.89 7.56 15.72
CA LYS A 76 3.03 6.60 15.65
C LYS A 76 2.99 5.62 14.48
N SER A 77 4.09 5.66 13.74
CA SER A 77 4.44 4.77 12.64
C SER A 77 4.40 3.31 13.09
N ARG A 78 3.47 2.50 12.56
CA ARG A 78 3.39 1.07 12.88
C ARG A 78 4.06 0.25 11.78
N ARG A 79 5.02 -0.60 12.17
CA ARG A 79 5.63 -1.60 11.27
C ARG A 79 4.66 -2.74 11.09
N ILE A 80 4.18 -2.90 9.86
CA ILE A 80 3.33 -4.03 9.48
C ILE A 80 3.93 -4.75 8.27
N GLU A 81 3.76 -6.06 8.26
CA GLU A 81 4.15 -6.92 7.15
C GLU A 81 3.04 -6.91 6.11
N LYS A 82 3.39 -6.54 4.88
CA LYS A 82 2.44 -6.40 3.78
C LYS A 82 2.83 -7.28 2.63
N ILE A 83 1.86 -8.03 2.11
CA ILE A 83 1.99 -8.74 0.85
C ILE A 83 1.39 -7.83 -0.23
N ILE A 84 2.22 -7.36 -1.15
CA ILE A 84 1.74 -6.63 -2.32
C ILE A 84 1.76 -7.53 -3.55
N SER A 85 0.66 -7.52 -4.30
CA SER A 85 0.56 -8.18 -5.60
C SER A 85 0.17 -7.15 -6.64
N GLN A 86 0.89 -7.15 -7.76
CA GLN A 86 0.51 -6.36 -8.93
C GLN A 86 -0.84 -6.86 -9.43
N LEU A 87 -1.84 -5.99 -9.45
CA LEU A 87 -3.05 -6.25 -10.21
C LEU A 87 -2.71 -5.84 -11.65
N LYS A 88 -2.75 -6.79 -12.60
CA LYS A 88 -2.57 -6.45 -14.02
C LYS A 88 -3.57 -5.35 -14.36
N GLN A 89 -3.07 -4.13 -14.57
CA GLN A 89 -3.85 -3.11 -15.23
C GLN A 89 -4.19 -3.69 -16.59
N ARG A 90 -5.47 -3.95 -16.84
CA ARG A 90 -5.92 -4.00 -18.23
C ARG A 90 -5.51 -2.65 -18.81
N PRO A 91 -4.79 -2.61 -19.95
CA PRO A 91 -4.56 -1.35 -20.61
C PRO A 91 -5.94 -0.72 -20.82
N SER A 92 -6.14 0.47 -20.25
CA SER A 92 -7.26 1.30 -20.64
C SER A 92 -6.95 1.70 -22.08
N GLU A 93 -7.42 0.92 -23.05
CA GLU A 93 -7.56 1.36 -24.42
C GLU A 93 -8.40 2.64 -24.40
N ARG A 94 -7.80 3.73 -24.86
CA ARG A 94 -8.51 4.95 -25.21
C ARG A 94 -7.95 5.47 -26.51
#